data_AF-A0AAP4CQA5-F1
#
_entry.id   AF-A0AAP4CQA5-F1
#
_cell.length_a   1.000
_cell.length_b   1.000
_cell.length_c   1.000
_cell.angle_alpha   90.00
_cell.angle_beta   90.00
_cell.angle_gamma   90.00
#
_symmetry.space_group_name_H-M   'P 1'
#
loop_
_entity.id
_entity.type
_entity.pdbx_description
1 polymer ?
#
loop_
_entity_poly.entity_id
_entity_poly.type
_entity_poly.pdbx_seq_one_letter_code
_entity_poly.pdbx_strand_id
1 'polypeptide(L)'
;MNIREQKLFFTRDGFSIWEKICELSTEITYEIINWCLSERLITTLPASKDEYDWFLYKTYLDLKEEEKEQELVAKISQYFEIISVPKSDFNGLLYYFPINKIEINNIYNLLKDLDFEGIDHVNVNLFSLLTTKEDIINIRLTTDKITTYMNHKISQKTHTELRIYPQRDIILQTNFSGYTHTDGEKNEFIAEIHRRIAASQQGSPIKPYNFSDHTLRRLLVINNESMPSRYRFDNGIMKFSVDVKHPMSFLDALCHDDIKYLYDNYPISVVKLNRGEEISLILDGSEGKIMSRLKNLQVIDIDKFISEISVLLRYDYLNHTYEEEMKNLARRRLSVGTIPQREAVIATAKKEIGEVFETAFKDETQVIVKLLQNTFFYCLLEKKIIPFDENTYKLDEKILVYLSKISSLAKEEITQILNFLIKLGADNGNNIESLLERLDTAIPTTQVINYASGL
;
A
#
# COMPACT_ATOMS: atom_id res chain seq x y z
N MET A 1 14.12 -24.17 13.35
CA MET A 1 13.30 -23.11 12.73
C MET A 1 13.37 -23.36 11.23
N ASN A 2 12.25 -23.51 10.53
CA ASN A 2 12.25 -23.89 9.11
C ASN A 2 12.60 -22.65 8.27
N ILE A 3 13.90 -22.44 8.01
CA ILE A 3 14.48 -21.35 7.21
C ILE A 3 14.28 -21.69 5.73
N ARG A 4 13.04 -21.75 5.24
CA ARG A 4 12.73 -22.13 3.85
C ARG A 4 11.91 -21.09 3.08
N GLU A 5 11.56 -19.98 3.73
CA GLU A 5 10.84 -18.87 3.11
C GLU A 5 11.68 -17.60 3.26
N GLN A 6 12.00 -16.99 2.12
CA GLN A 6 12.97 -15.91 2.01
C GLN A 6 12.27 -14.56 1.91
N LYS A 7 12.77 -13.56 2.62
CA LYS A 7 12.18 -12.23 2.63
C LYS A 7 12.61 -11.48 1.36
N LEU A 8 11.65 -11.04 0.55
CA LEU A 8 11.90 -10.22 -0.63
C LEU A 8 12.18 -8.77 -0.21
N PHE A 9 13.35 -8.28 -0.62
CA PHE A 9 13.77 -6.88 -0.51
C PHE A 9 13.96 -6.30 -1.93
N PHE A 10 13.79 -4.99 -2.12
CA PHE A 10 13.75 -4.33 -3.44
C PHE A 10 15.10 -4.22 -4.13
N THR A 11 16.17 -4.05 -3.36
CA THR A 11 17.54 -3.83 -3.85
C THR A 11 18.41 -5.09 -3.72
N ARG A 12 17.77 -6.25 -3.60
CA ARG A 12 18.45 -7.52 -3.41
C ARG A 12 19.06 -7.99 -4.74
N ASP A 13 20.39 -7.99 -4.82
CA ASP A 13 21.15 -8.53 -5.94
C ASP A 13 21.46 -10.03 -5.73
N GLY A 14 20.40 -10.86 -5.78
CA GLY A 14 20.53 -12.31 -5.71
C GLY A 14 20.59 -12.90 -4.30
N PHE A 15 21.13 -14.12 -4.19
CA PHE A 15 21.16 -14.91 -2.95
C PHE A 15 22.56 -14.92 -2.35
N SER A 16 22.68 -14.67 -1.04
CA SER A 16 23.95 -14.85 -0.33
C SER A 16 24.35 -16.32 -0.32
N ILE A 17 25.65 -16.60 -0.15
CA ILE A 17 26.15 -17.98 -0.07
C ILE A 17 25.51 -18.76 1.08
N TRP A 18 25.31 -18.12 2.23
CA TRP A 18 24.60 -18.75 3.35
C TRP A 18 23.17 -19.17 2.97
N GLU A 19 22.41 -18.28 2.33
CA GLU A 19 21.05 -18.59 1.89
C GLU A 19 21.03 -19.69 0.83
N LYS A 20 22.01 -19.69 -0.09
CA LYS A 20 22.13 -20.77 -1.07
C LYS A 20 22.36 -22.11 -0.38
N ILE A 21 23.23 -22.17 0.62
CA ILE A 21 23.53 -23.38 1.39
C ILE A 21 22.29 -23.88 2.15
N CYS A 22 21.56 -22.99 2.83
CA CYS A 22 20.37 -23.37 3.63
C CYS A 22 19.22 -23.97 2.80
N GLU A 23 19.16 -23.69 1.49
CA GLU A 23 18.14 -24.25 0.59
C GLU A 23 18.54 -25.62 0.02
N LEU A 24 19.81 -26.03 0.16
CA LEU A 24 20.27 -27.34 -0.32
C LEU A 24 19.69 -28.45 0.55
N SER A 25 19.43 -29.61 -0.05
CA SER A 25 19.13 -30.80 0.75
C SER A 25 20.41 -31.30 1.43
N THR A 26 20.27 -32.00 2.56
CA THR A 26 21.40 -32.55 3.29
C THR A 26 22.28 -33.45 2.41
N GLU A 27 21.69 -34.16 1.45
CA GLU A 27 22.39 -34.97 0.46
C GLU A 27 23.25 -34.11 -0.47
N ILE A 28 22.70 -33.02 -1.00
CA ILE A 28 23.42 -32.07 -1.86
C ILE A 28 24.54 -31.38 -1.08
N THR A 29 24.27 -30.90 0.15
CA THR A 29 25.31 -30.29 0.99
C THR A 29 26.46 -31.26 1.24
N TYR A 30 26.15 -32.54 1.47
CA TYR A 30 27.17 -33.59 1.61
C TYR A 30 27.98 -33.84 0.33
N GLU A 31 27.35 -33.82 -0.84
CA GLU A 31 28.06 -33.90 -2.13
C GLU A 31 29.05 -32.75 -2.30
N ILE A 32 28.65 -31.52 -1.96
CA ILE A 32 29.55 -30.36 -2.04
C ILE A 32 30.70 -30.50 -1.04
N ILE A 33 30.45 -30.96 0.19
CA ILE A 33 31.51 -31.22 1.18
C ILE A 33 32.50 -32.27 0.67
N ASN A 34 32.02 -33.36 0.06
CA ASN A 34 32.90 -34.37 -0.53
C ASN A 34 33.73 -33.82 -1.68
N TRP A 35 33.15 -32.93 -2.50
CA TRP A 35 33.87 -32.22 -3.54
C TRP A 35 34.94 -31.28 -2.94
N CYS A 36 34.64 -30.55 -1.86
CA CYS A 36 35.62 -29.73 -1.15
C CYS A 36 36.80 -30.58 -0.62
N LEU A 37 36.57 -31.83 -0.21
CA LEU A 37 37.64 -32.76 0.17
C LEU A 37 38.48 -33.21 -1.03
N SER A 38 37.86 -33.54 -2.17
CA SER A 38 38.58 -33.99 -3.36
C SER A 38 39.47 -32.88 -3.93
N GLU A 39 38.98 -31.65 -3.94
CA GLU A 39 39.72 -30.45 -4.36
C GLU A 39 40.66 -29.91 -3.28
N ARG A 40 40.73 -30.57 -2.11
CA ARG A 40 41.58 -30.18 -0.97
C ARG A 40 41.32 -28.76 -0.44
N LEU A 41 40.09 -28.28 -0.58
CA LEU A 41 39.61 -27.05 0.06
C LEU A 41 39.46 -27.23 1.58
N ILE A 42 39.19 -28.47 2.00
CA ILE A 42 39.12 -28.90 3.40
C ILE A 42 39.91 -30.20 3.58
N THR A 43 40.29 -30.48 4.83
CA THR A 43 41.08 -31.68 5.18
C THR A 43 40.31 -32.70 6.02
N THR A 44 39.12 -32.34 6.50
CA THR A 44 38.33 -33.15 7.43
C THR A 44 36.84 -33.01 7.14
N LEU A 45 36.07 -34.05 7.47
CA LEU A 45 34.61 -33.99 7.47
C LEU A 45 34.08 -33.33 8.76
N PRO A 46 32.90 -32.68 8.70
CA PRO A 46 32.17 -32.25 9.89
C PRO A 46 31.80 -33.45 10.80
N ALA A 47 31.63 -33.17 12.10
CA ALA A 47 31.44 -34.22 13.10
C ALA A 47 30.05 -34.88 13.04
N SER A 48 29.04 -34.15 12.55
CA SER A 48 27.68 -34.65 12.40
C SER A 48 26.95 -34.02 11.20
N LYS A 49 25.86 -34.64 10.77
CA LYS A 49 25.01 -34.14 9.66
C LYS A 49 24.40 -32.77 9.95
N ASP A 50 24.08 -32.50 11.21
CA ASP A 50 23.44 -31.26 11.62
C ASP A 50 24.39 -30.04 11.49
N GLU A 51 25.69 -30.28 11.29
CA GLU A 51 26.70 -29.24 11.11
C GLU A 51 27.02 -28.92 9.65
N TYR A 52 26.46 -29.68 8.67
CA TYR A 52 26.90 -29.61 7.27
C TYR A 52 26.79 -28.19 6.69
N ASP A 53 25.67 -27.52 6.89
CA ASP A 53 25.44 -26.18 6.35
C ASP A 53 26.43 -25.15 6.92
N TRP A 54 26.58 -25.16 8.25
CA TRP A 54 27.53 -24.26 8.94
C TRP A 54 28.98 -24.57 8.57
N PHE A 55 29.34 -25.85 8.48
CA PHE A 55 30.68 -26.27 8.12
C PHE A 55 31.05 -25.80 6.70
N LEU A 56 30.12 -25.93 5.75
CA LEU A 56 30.31 -25.46 4.38
C LEU A 56 30.42 -23.92 4.32
N TYR A 57 29.59 -23.21 5.07
CA TYR A 57 29.66 -21.75 5.14
C TYR A 57 30.95 -21.25 5.80
N LYS A 58 31.39 -21.91 6.87
CA LYS A 58 32.67 -21.61 7.51
C LYS A 58 33.83 -21.87 6.56
N THR A 59 33.79 -22.96 5.80
CA THR A 59 34.78 -23.25 4.76
C THR A 59 34.88 -22.08 3.78
N TYR A 60 33.74 -21.59 3.29
CA TYR A 60 33.69 -20.39 2.44
C TYR A 60 34.33 -19.17 3.11
N LEU A 61 34.02 -18.89 4.38
CA LEU A 61 34.60 -17.74 5.12
C LEU A 61 36.11 -17.88 5.38
N ASP A 62 36.61 -19.10 5.53
CA ASP A 62 38.01 -19.38 5.87
C ASP A 62 38.92 -19.45 4.62
N LEU A 63 38.35 -19.53 3.41
CA LEU A 63 39.11 -19.48 2.16
C LEU A 63 39.72 -18.08 1.97
N LYS A 64 41.04 -18.04 1.78
CA LYS A 64 41.79 -16.79 1.53
C LYS A 64 42.21 -16.62 0.07
N GLU A 65 42.07 -17.68 -0.72
CA GLU A 65 42.41 -17.70 -2.14
C GLU A 65 41.14 -17.42 -2.95
N GLU A 66 41.06 -16.24 -3.57
CA GLU A 66 39.88 -15.76 -4.30
C GLU A 66 39.40 -16.74 -5.38
N GLU A 67 40.33 -17.38 -6.10
CA GLU A 67 40.00 -18.38 -7.14
C GLU A 67 39.25 -19.59 -6.55
N LYS A 68 39.74 -20.14 -5.43
CA LYS A 68 39.10 -21.27 -4.73
C LYS A 68 37.77 -20.90 -4.08
N GLU A 69 37.68 -19.68 -3.58
CA GLU A 69 36.42 -19.12 -3.09
C GLU A 69 35.38 -19.07 -4.21
N GLN A 70 35.76 -18.55 -5.39
CA GLN A 70 34.90 -18.48 -6.57
C GLN A 70 34.49 -19.87 -7.07
N GLU A 71 35.39 -20.86 -7.06
CA GLU A 71 35.07 -22.25 -7.42
C GLU A 71 34.02 -22.86 -6.49
N LEU A 72 34.16 -22.68 -5.17
CA LEU A 72 33.19 -23.13 -4.18
C LEU A 72 31.84 -22.43 -4.38
N VAL A 73 31.84 -21.11 -4.57
CA VAL A 73 30.65 -20.31 -4.86
C VAL A 73 29.95 -20.80 -6.13
N ALA A 74 30.70 -21.07 -7.20
CA ALA A 74 30.17 -21.59 -8.45
C ALA A 74 29.55 -22.98 -8.26
N LYS A 75 30.20 -23.85 -7.49
CA LYS A 75 29.69 -25.20 -7.20
C LYS A 75 28.38 -25.16 -6.41
N ILE A 76 28.32 -24.33 -5.36
CA ILE A 76 27.09 -24.09 -4.60
C ILE A 76 25.99 -23.52 -5.50
N SER A 77 26.33 -22.55 -6.35
CA SER A 77 25.37 -21.90 -7.24
C SER A 77 24.81 -22.86 -8.28
N GLN A 78 25.64 -23.75 -8.84
CA GLN A 78 25.21 -24.78 -9.79
C GLN A 78 24.11 -25.68 -9.21
N TYR A 79 24.29 -26.14 -7.96
CA TYR A 79 23.27 -26.97 -7.29
C TYR A 79 22.06 -26.15 -6.86
N PHE A 80 22.27 -24.90 -6.45
CA PHE A 80 21.20 -24.01 -6.06
C PHE A 80 20.26 -23.69 -7.25
N GLU A 81 20.80 -23.50 -8.44
CA GLU A 81 20.03 -23.17 -9.66
C GLU A 81 19.14 -24.31 -10.17
N ILE A 82 19.45 -25.56 -9.82
CA ILE A 82 18.66 -26.75 -10.23
C ILE A 82 17.58 -27.14 -9.21
N ILE A 83 17.55 -26.50 -8.04
CA ILE A 83 16.50 -26.70 -7.04
C ILE A 83 15.28 -25.88 -7.45
N SER A 84 14.07 -26.37 -7.12
CA SER A 84 12.83 -25.59 -7.31
C SER A 84 13.00 -24.21 -6.67
N VAL A 85 12.79 -23.15 -7.46
CA VAL A 85 13.07 -21.74 -7.13
C VAL A 85 12.82 -21.43 -5.65
N PRO A 86 13.75 -20.76 -4.94
CA PRO A 86 13.57 -20.39 -3.55
C PRO A 86 12.32 -19.53 -3.38
N LYS A 87 11.56 -19.87 -2.34
CA LYS A 87 10.24 -19.30 -2.10
C LYS A 87 10.43 -17.94 -1.44
N SER A 88 10.23 -16.86 -2.20
CA SER A 88 10.21 -15.51 -1.65
C SER A 88 8.82 -15.11 -1.16
N ASP A 89 8.73 -14.62 0.08
CA ASP A 89 7.56 -13.92 0.61
C ASP A 89 7.81 -12.41 0.72
N PHE A 90 6.73 -11.64 0.69
CA PHE A 90 6.79 -10.19 0.83
C PHE A 90 5.85 -9.73 1.93
N ASN A 91 6.34 -8.77 2.71
CA ASN A 91 5.57 -8.04 3.69
C ASN A 91 6.05 -6.60 3.70
N GLY A 92 5.11 -5.66 3.54
CA GLY A 92 5.43 -4.25 3.54
C GLY A 92 4.27 -3.37 4.02
N LEU A 93 4.61 -2.17 4.46
CA LEU A 93 3.68 -1.11 4.83
C LEU A 93 3.62 -0.09 3.69
N LEU A 94 2.40 0.24 3.29
CA LEU A 94 2.12 1.22 2.27
C LEU A 94 1.89 2.57 2.93
N TYR A 95 2.51 3.61 2.38
CA TYR A 95 2.31 5.00 2.77
C TYR A 95 1.88 5.78 1.53
N TYR A 96 0.81 6.56 1.64
CA TYR A 96 0.38 7.47 0.57
C TYR A 96 0.94 8.86 0.84
N PHE A 97 1.58 9.42 -0.18
CA PHE A 97 2.29 10.67 -0.08
C PHE A 97 2.15 11.45 -1.38
N PRO A 98 1.31 12.50 -1.43
CA PRO A 98 1.09 13.30 -2.64
C PRO A 98 2.35 14.12 -3.00
N ILE A 99 3.27 13.51 -3.74
CA ILE A 99 4.54 14.06 -4.22
C ILE A 99 4.69 14.06 -5.73
N ASN A 100 3.64 13.69 -6.47
CA ASN A 100 3.59 13.71 -7.93
C ASN A 100 3.94 15.07 -8.56
N LYS A 101 3.94 16.16 -7.76
CA LYS A 101 4.36 17.50 -8.16
C LYS A 101 5.87 17.75 -8.07
N ILE A 102 6.65 16.83 -7.47
CA ILE A 102 8.10 16.96 -7.29
C ILE A 102 8.81 16.05 -8.29
N GLU A 103 9.68 16.64 -9.12
CA GLU A 103 10.50 15.86 -10.05
C GLU A 103 11.37 14.84 -9.32
N ILE A 104 11.44 13.62 -9.84
CA ILE A 104 12.17 12.51 -9.19
C ILE A 104 13.65 12.84 -8.95
N ASN A 105 14.29 13.58 -9.84
CA ASN A 105 15.69 14.00 -9.66
C ASN A 105 15.86 14.92 -8.45
N ASN A 106 14.87 15.76 -8.15
CA ASN A 106 14.88 16.60 -6.95
C ASN A 106 14.70 15.75 -5.70
N ILE A 107 13.79 14.78 -5.73
CA ILE A 107 13.62 13.80 -4.64
C ILE A 107 14.93 13.05 -4.40
N TYR A 108 15.55 12.51 -5.44
CA TYR A 108 16.82 11.80 -5.33
C TYR A 108 17.93 12.68 -4.73
N ASN A 109 18.07 13.92 -5.20
CA ASN A 109 19.07 14.86 -4.68
C ASN A 109 18.86 15.21 -3.20
N LEU A 110 17.61 15.24 -2.73
CA LEU A 110 17.30 15.48 -1.31
C LEU A 110 17.65 14.28 -0.42
N LEU A 111 17.78 13.08 -1.00
CA LEU A 111 17.91 11.83 -0.26
C LEU A 111 19.29 11.16 -0.43
N LYS A 112 20.04 11.44 -1.50
CA LYS A 112 21.32 10.76 -1.79
C LYS A 112 22.38 10.87 -0.69
N ASP A 113 22.34 11.94 0.10
CA ASP A 113 23.27 12.24 1.19
C ASP A 113 22.61 12.04 2.57
N LEU A 114 21.65 11.13 2.66
CA LEU A 114 21.00 10.76 3.93
C LEU A 114 21.99 10.11 4.88
N ASP A 115 21.92 10.55 6.13
CA ASP A 115 22.66 9.98 7.24
C ASP A 115 21.70 9.80 8.43
N PHE A 116 21.87 8.70 9.16
CA PHE A 116 21.02 8.29 10.28
C PHE A 116 21.90 7.86 11.46
N GLU A 117 21.62 8.41 12.63
CA GLU A 117 22.33 8.02 13.85
C GLU A 117 22.09 6.53 14.17
N GLY A 118 23.16 5.77 14.41
CA GLY A 118 23.07 4.33 14.72
C GLY A 118 22.88 3.41 13.50
N ILE A 119 22.92 3.94 12.28
CA ILE A 119 22.92 3.16 11.04
C ILE A 119 24.34 3.10 10.47
N ASP A 120 24.79 1.91 10.09
CA ASP A 120 26.15 1.72 9.54
C ASP A 120 26.23 2.17 8.08
N HIS A 121 25.20 1.85 7.29
CA HIS A 121 25.15 2.18 5.86
C HIS A 121 23.75 2.58 5.39
N VAL A 122 23.68 3.70 4.67
CA VAL A 122 22.51 4.15 3.91
C VAL A 122 22.84 4.08 2.43
N ASN A 123 22.02 3.40 1.64
CA ASN A 123 22.20 3.32 0.19
C ASN A 123 20.95 3.85 -0.52
N VAL A 124 21.14 4.82 -1.42
CA VAL A 124 20.07 5.43 -2.20
C VAL A 124 20.35 5.26 -3.69
N ASN A 125 19.43 4.56 -4.37
CA ASN A 125 19.56 4.22 -5.78
C ASN A 125 18.34 4.68 -6.57
N LEU A 126 18.60 5.22 -7.75
CA LEU A 126 17.60 5.51 -8.75
C LEU A 126 17.47 4.29 -9.69
N PHE A 127 16.25 3.83 -9.91
CA PHE A 127 15.95 2.73 -10.84
C PHE A 127 14.85 3.15 -11.80
N SER A 128 14.88 2.63 -13.03
CA SER A 128 13.78 2.76 -13.97
C SER A 128 13.01 1.45 -14.06
N LEU A 129 11.69 1.49 -13.88
CA LEU A 129 10.83 0.31 -14.00
C LEU A 129 10.85 -0.21 -15.43
N LEU A 130 11.22 -1.48 -15.63
CA LEU A 130 11.28 -2.07 -16.98
C LEU A 130 9.93 -2.09 -17.69
N THR A 131 8.83 -2.20 -16.95
CA THR A 131 7.47 -2.32 -17.49
C THR A 131 6.87 -1.00 -17.92
N THR A 132 7.02 0.05 -17.11
CA THR A 132 6.37 1.35 -17.31
C THR A 132 7.34 2.45 -17.72
N LYS A 133 8.65 2.20 -17.63
CA LYS A 133 9.73 3.21 -17.74
C LYS A 133 9.58 4.37 -16.75
N GLU A 134 8.82 4.16 -15.68
CA GLU A 134 8.72 5.10 -14.58
C GLU A 134 9.95 4.97 -13.70
N ASP A 135 10.57 6.10 -13.39
CA ASP A 135 11.67 6.11 -12.45
C ASP A 135 11.13 6.01 -11.01
N ILE A 136 11.84 5.23 -10.20
CA ILE A 136 11.59 4.97 -8.79
C ILE A 136 12.88 5.16 -7.99
N ILE A 137 12.75 5.41 -6.69
CA ILE A 137 13.90 5.53 -5.78
C ILE A 137 13.81 4.42 -4.75
N ASN A 138 14.90 3.68 -4.59
CA ASN A 138 15.06 2.73 -3.49
C ASN A 138 16.04 3.29 -2.47
N ILE A 139 15.71 3.13 -1.19
CA ILE A 139 16.55 3.52 -0.07
C ILE A 139 16.67 2.31 0.85
N ARG A 140 17.89 1.86 1.11
CA ARG A 140 18.19 0.77 2.03
C ARG A 140 18.96 1.30 3.23
N LEU A 141 18.41 1.10 4.43
CA LEU A 141 19.16 1.16 5.68
C LEU A 141 19.74 -0.21 5.99
N THR A 142 21.01 -0.23 6.37
CA THR A 142 21.71 -1.44 6.81
C THR A 142 22.40 -1.18 8.15
N THR A 143 22.12 -2.04 9.12
CA THR A 143 22.86 -2.11 10.38
C THR A 143 23.49 -3.49 10.52
N ASP A 144 24.76 -3.52 10.86
CA ASP A 144 25.53 -4.72 11.13
C ASP A 144 25.33 -5.11 12.60
N LYS A 145 24.71 -6.27 12.83
CA LYS A 145 24.52 -6.84 14.18
C LYS A 145 25.32 -8.11 14.33
N ILE A 146 26.09 -8.20 15.41
CA ILE A 146 26.75 -9.46 15.78
C ILE A 146 25.74 -10.32 16.52
N THR A 147 25.30 -11.41 15.90
CA THR A 147 24.46 -12.44 16.54
C THR A 147 25.31 -13.63 16.96
N THR A 148 24.87 -14.36 17.98
CA THR A 148 25.54 -15.60 18.41
C THR A 148 24.66 -16.79 18.04
N TYR A 149 25.14 -17.67 17.18
CA TYR A 149 24.47 -18.91 16.81
C TYR A 149 25.38 -20.09 17.18
N MET A 150 24.88 -21.02 17.99
CA MET A 150 25.65 -22.19 18.46
C MET A 150 27.06 -21.83 18.98
N ASN A 151 27.17 -20.80 19.83
CA ASN A 151 28.42 -20.24 20.37
C ASN A 151 29.39 -19.58 19.36
N HIS A 152 28.97 -19.40 18.11
CA HIS A 152 29.75 -18.68 17.10
C HIS A 152 29.18 -17.28 16.88
N LYS A 153 30.05 -16.27 16.80
CA LYS A 153 29.67 -14.90 16.44
C LYS A 153 29.52 -14.81 14.93
N ILE A 154 28.34 -14.41 14.46
CA ILE A 154 28.03 -14.18 13.06
C ILE A 154 27.69 -12.70 12.91
N SER A 155 28.34 -12.03 11.97
CA SER A 155 27.87 -10.70 11.55
C SER A 155 26.63 -10.89 10.67
N GLN A 156 25.50 -10.40 11.14
CA GLN A 156 24.23 -10.42 10.43
C GLN A 156 23.82 -9.00 10.10
N LYS A 157 23.55 -8.74 8.83
CA LYS A 157 23.03 -7.45 8.38
C LYS A 157 21.52 -7.42 8.57
N THR A 158 21.03 -6.35 9.19
CA THR A 158 19.60 -6.03 9.25
C THR A 158 19.30 -4.99 8.20
N HIS A 159 18.26 -5.21 7.39
CA HIS A 159 17.88 -4.29 6.32
C HIS A 159 16.47 -3.77 6.53
N THR A 160 16.26 -2.48 6.26
CA THR A 160 14.92 -1.92 6.00
C THR A 160 15.00 -1.15 4.71
N GLU A 161 14.08 -1.42 3.79
CA GLU A 161 14.06 -0.75 2.49
C GLU A 161 12.77 0.04 2.30
N LEU A 162 12.92 1.22 1.69
CA LEU A 162 11.85 2.03 1.16
C LEU A 162 11.96 2.05 -0.35
N ARG A 163 10.84 1.83 -1.03
CA ARG A 163 10.69 2.09 -2.46
C ARG A 163 9.67 3.20 -2.64
N ILE A 164 10.10 4.28 -3.29
CA ILE A 164 9.33 5.48 -3.55
C ILE A 164 8.88 5.42 -5.02
N TYR A 165 7.58 5.56 -5.24
CA TYR A 165 6.93 5.69 -6.54
C TYR A 165 6.37 7.12 -6.68
N PRO A 166 7.17 8.11 -7.11
CA PRO A 166 6.73 9.51 -7.10
C PRO A 166 5.51 9.77 -7.97
N GLN A 167 5.42 9.13 -9.14
CA GLN A 167 4.30 9.27 -10.07
C GLN A 167 2.99 8.67 -9.53
N ARG A 168 3.06 7.88 -8.46
CA ARG A 168 1.91 7.16 -7.87
C ARG A 168 1.61 7.62 -6.46
N ASP A 169 2.35 8.58 -5.93
CA ASP A 169 2.19 9.08 -4.57
C ASP A 169 2.32 7.97 -3.52
N ILE A 170 3.18 6.97 -3.75
CA ILE A 170 3.31 5.80 -2.86
C ILE A 170 4.75 5.64 -2.38
N ILE A 171 4.89 5.34 -1.09
CA ILE A 171 6.13 4.79 -0.53
C ILE A 171 5.80 3.42 0.06
N LEU A 172 6.59 2.41 -0.27
CA LEU A 172 6.46 1.05 0.24
C LEU A 172 7.66 0.71 1.12
N GLN A 173 7.40 0.37 2.39
CA GLN A 173 8.43 -0.03 3.35
C GLN A 173 8.41 -1.52 3.60
N THR A 174 9.54 -2.20 3.54
CA THR A 174 9.63 -3.62 3.97
C THR A 174 9.36 -3.76 5.47
N ASN A 175 8.53 -4.72 5.86
CA ASN A 175 8.09 -4.89 7.24
C ASN A 175 8.07 -6.36 7.68
N PHE A 176 9.25 -6.94 7.95
CA PHE A 176 9.39 -8.34 8.36
C PHE A 176 9.80 -8.43 9.83
N SER A 177 8.90 -8.94 10.67
CA SER A 177 9.19 -9.11 12.10
C SER A 177 10.41 -10.00 12.33
N GLY A 178 11.44 -9.46 13.00
CA GLY A 178 12.71 -10.15 13.27
C GLY A 178 13.71 -10.17 12.11
N TYR A 179 13.38 -9.63 10.94
CA TYR A 179 14.28 -9.54 9.77
C TYR A 179 14.55 -8.10 9.33
N THR A 180 13.68 -7.15 9.68
CA THR A 180 13.88 -5.70 9.52
C THR A 180 14.16 -5.04 10.87
N HIS A 181 14.50 -3.76 10.84
CA HIS A 181 14.62 -2.92 12.04
C HIS A 181 13.30 -2.85 12.85
N THR A 182 13.40 -2.40 14.10
CA THR A 182 12.28 -2.26 15.03
C THR A 182 11.25 -1.24 14.52
N ASP A 183 10.02 -1.29 15.04
CA ASP A 183 8.97 -0.35 14.62
C ASP A 183 9.34 1.11 14.91
N GLY A 184 10.07 1.39 16.00
CA GLY A 184 10.60 2.72 16.29
C GLY A 184 11.55 3.23 15.21
N GLU A 185 12.58 2.44 14.89
CA GLU A 185 13.58 2.77 13.86
C GLU A 185 12.91 2.92 12.47
N LYS A 186 11.94 2.05 12.14
CA LYS A 186 11.19 2.14 10.87
C LYS A 186 10.34 3.41 10.77
N ASN A 187 9.72 3.83 11.87
CA ASN A 187 8.93 5.05 11.93
C ASN A 187 9.80 6.31 11.83
N GLU A 188 10.95 6.33 12.50
CA GLU A 188 11.93 7.41 12.38
C GLU A 188 12.47 7.50 10.94
N PHE A 189 12.73 6.35 10.32
CA PHE A 189 13.20 6.29 8.95
C PHE A 189 12.20 6.92 7.97
N ILE A 190 10.94 6.49 7.96
CA ILE A 190 9.93 7.07 7.06
C ILE A 190 9.64 8.55 7.38
N ALA A 191 9.69 8.93 8.67
CA ALA A 191 9.55 10.32 9.10
C ALA A 191 10.63 11.24 8.52
N GLU A 192 11.89 10.81 8.55
CA GLU A 192 13.00 11.57 8.00
C GLU A 192 12.89 11.71 6.47
N ILE A 193 12.57 10.62 5.77
CA ILE A 193 12.36 10.67 4.31
C ILE A 193 11.27 11.68 3.94
N HIS A 194 10.12 11.60 4.58
CA HIS A 194 9.02 12.52 4.33
C HIS A 194 9.37 13.96 4.68
N ARG A 195 10.06 14.20 5.80
CA ARG A 195 10.51 15.55 6.20
C ARG A 195 11.41 16.18 5.14
N ARG A 196 12.28 15.38 4.50
CA ARG A 196 13.18 15.84 3.43
C ARG A 196 12.42 16.19 2.16
N ILE A 197 11.42 15.39 1.79
CA ILE A 197 10.69 15.55 0.53
C ILE A 197 9.57 16.61 0.64
N ALA A 198 8.77 16.59 1.71
CA ALA A 198 7.68 17.54 1.95
C ALA A 198 8.05 18.54 3.06
N ALA A 199 9.07 19.36 2.82
CA ALA A 199 9.59 20.36 3.75
C ALA A 199 8.50 21.32 4.31
N SER A 200 7.34 21.45 3.64
CA SER A 200 6.20 22.29 4.04
C SER A 200 5.18 21.62 4.99
N GLN A 201 5.30 20.32 5.28
CA GLN A 201 4.35 19.55 6.09
C GLN A 201 4.93 19.11 7.44
N GLN A 202 5.67 20.02 8.09
CA GLN A 202 6.22 19.77 9.43
C GLN A 202 5.10 19.54 10.45
N GLY A 203 5.07 18.35 11.07
CA GLY A 203 4.25 18.08 12.26
C GLY A 203 3.11 17.06 12.12
N SER A 204 2.80 16.55 10.93
CA SER A 204 1.83 15.45 10.78
C SER A 204 2.50 14.10 11.08
N PRO A 205 1.93 13.26 11.96
CA PRO A 205 2.45 11.91 12.19
C PRO A 205 2.27 11.06 10.93
N ILE A 206 3.35 10.43 10.48
CA ILE A 206 3.30 9.51 9.35
C ILE A 206 2.84 8.16 9.86
N LYS A 207 1.76 7.66 9.28
CA LYS A 207 1.23 6.34 9.57
C LYS A 207 1.06 5.57 8.27
N PRO A 208 1.11 4.22 8.33
CA PRO A 208 0.67 3.40 7.22
C PRO A 208 -0.70 3.85 6.73
N TYR A 209 -0.91 3.74 5.44
CA TYR A 209 -2.11 4.18 4.78
C TYR A 209 -3.25 3.21 5.04
N ASN A 210 -4.15 3.61 5.93
CA ASN A 210 -5.40 2.89 6.13
C ASN A 210 -6.41 3.35 5.09
N PHE A 211 -7.10 2.41 4.48
CA PHE A 211 -8.08 2.70 3.47
C PHE A 211 -9.43 3.00 4.11
N SER A 212 -10.06 4.11 3.69
CA SER A 212 -11.32 4.55 4.28
C SER A 212 -12.53 3.65 3.98
N ASP A 213 -12.63 3.10 2.76
CA ASP A 213 -13.65 2.13 2.35
C ASP A 213 -13.23 1.45 1.02
N HIS A 214 -12.95 0.14 1.01
CA HIS A 214 -12.55 -0.54 -0.23
C HIS A 214 -13.70 -0.93 -1.13
N THR A 215 -14.93 -0.72 -0.70
CA THR A 215 -16.08 -1.33 -1.32
C THR A 215 -16.38 -0.70 -2.69
N LEU A 216 -16.39 0.64 -2.76
CA LEU A 216 -16.41 1.39 -4.03
C LEU A 216 -15.14 1.19 -4.86
N ARG A 217 -13.99 1.05 -4.21
CA ARG A 217 -12.70 0.92 -4.89
C ARG A 217 -12.58 -0.40 -5.62
N ARG A 218 -13.06 -1.50 -5.03
CA ARG A 218 -12.97 -2.81 -5.67
C ARG A 218 -13.81 -2.86 -6.95
N LEU A 219 -14.89 -2.09 -7.03
CA LEU A 219 -15.67 -1.95 -8.26
C LEU A 219 -14.88 -1.32 -9.42
N LEU A 220 -13.93 -0.42 -9.12
CA LEU A 220 -12.99 0.12 -10.12
C LEU A 220 -12.06 -0.95 -10.69
N VAL A 221 -11.62 -1.90 -9.84
CA VAL A 221 -10.81 -3.04 -10.29
C VAL A 221 -11.65 -4.07 -11.04
N ILE A 222 -12.94 -4.18 -10.71
CA ILE A 222 -13.87 -5.15 -11.33
C ILE A 222 -14.17 -4.77 -12.79
N ASN A 223 -13.98 -3.51 -13.19
CA ASN A 223 -13.98 -3.10 -14.58
C ASN A 223 -12.75 -3.62 -15.34
N ASN A 224 -12.79 -4.91 -15.67
CA ASN A 224 -12.64 -5.44 -17.03
C ASN A 224 -12.42 -6.96 -17.04
N GLU A 225 -12.13 -7.64 -15.92
CA GLU A 225 -11.73 -9.07 -15.99
C GLU A 225 -12.04 -9.97 -14.76
N SER A 226 -12.85 -9.54 -13.77
CA SER A 226 -12.90 -10.26 -12.47
C SER A 226 -14.24 -10.35 -11.72
N MET A 227 -14.55 -11.57 -11.23
CA MET A 227 -15.61 -11.85 -10.24
C MET A 227 -15.07 -12.16 -8.84
N PRO A 228 -15.71 -11.66 -7.77
CA PRO A 228 -15.33 -12.05 -6.42
C PRO A 228 -15.44 -13.54 -6.12
N SER A 229 -14.51 -14.14 -5.34
CA SER A 229 -14.52 -15.60 -5.13
C SER A 229 -14.56 -16.10 -3.69
N ARG A 230 -14.23 -15.31 -2.64
CA ARG A 230 -14.19 -15.85 -1.27
C ARG A 230 -14.57 -14.88 -0.16
N TYR A 231 -15.22 -15.43 0.86
CA TYR A 231 -15.61 -14.80 2.11
C TYR A 231 -14.84 -15.41 3.28
N ARG A 232 -14.36 -14.61 4.24
CA ARG A 232 -13.86 -15.12 5.52
C ARG A 232 -14.13 -14.12 6.63
N PHE A 233 -14.59 -14.59 7.79
CA PHE A 233 -14.69 -13.75 8.99
C PHE A 233 -13.37 -13.77 9.77
N ASP A 234 -12.90 -12.60 10.20
CA ASP A 234 -11.73 -12.43 11.06
C ASP A 234 -12.04 -11.34 12.10
N ASN A 235 -11.97 -11.67 13.39
CA ASN A 235 -12.33 -10.78 14.51
C ASN A 235 -13.72 -10.10 14.41
N GLY A 236 -14.73 -10.79 13.87
CA GLY A 236 -16.08 -10.24 13.71
C GLY A 236 -16.26 -9.30 12.51
N ILE A 237 -15.19 -9.04 11.74
CA ILE A 237 -15.21 -8.29 10.48
C ILE A 237 -15.21 -9.29 9.31
N MET A 238 -16.11 -9.11 8.36
CA MET A 238 -16.15 -9.92 7.14
C MET A 238 -15.03 -9.46 6.19
N LYS A 239 -13.97 -10.27 6.07
CA LYS A 239 -12.93 -10.10 5.05
C LYS A 239 -13.43 -10.71 3.74
N PHE A 240 -13.55 -9.87 2.73
CA PHE A 240 -13.92 -10.30 1.38
C PHE A 240 -12.67 -10.45 0.50
N SER A 241 -12.69 -11.40 -0.42
CA SER A 241 -11.60 -11.67 -1.36
C SER A 241 -12.18 -11.89 -2.74
N VAL A 242 -11.58 -11.24 -3.73
CA VAL A 242 -12.06 -11.29 -5.11
C VAL A 242 -11.03 -11.97 -5.99
N ASP A 243 -11.42 -13.01 -6.74
CA ASP A 243 -10.57 -13.56 -7.78
C ASP A 243 -10.64 -12.70 -9.03
N VAL A 244 -9.55 -12.65 -9.78
CA VAL A 244 -9.57 -12.05 -11.11
C VAL A 244 -9.75 -13.15 -12.12
N LYS A 245 -11.00 -13.59 -12.31
CA LYS A 245 -11.38 -14.51 -13.39
C LYS A 245 -12.73 -14.12 -13.98
N HIS A 246 -12.69 -13.80 -15.28
CA HIS A 246 -13.77 -13.52 -16.24
C HIS A 246 -14.25 -12.06 -16.36
N PRO A 247 -14.33 -11.52 -17.60
CA PRO A 247 -14.81 -10.18 -17.88
C PRO A 247 -16.32 -10.04 -17.64
N MET A 248 -16.71 -8.97 -16.95
CA MET A 248 -18.10 -8.55 -16.72
C MET A 248 -18.17 -7.02 -16.82
N SER A 249 -19.31 -6.46 -17.22
CA SER A 249 -19.50 -5.00 -17.23
C SER A 249 -19.73 -4.44 -15.82
N PHE A 250 -19.40 -3.17 -15.61
CA PHE A 250 -19.60 -2.45 -14.35
C PHE A 250 -21.02 -2.61 -13.77
N LEU A 251 -22.02 -2.34 -14.60
CA LEU A 251 -23.42 -2.33 -14.19
C LEU A 251 -23.89 -3.75 -13.85
N ASP A 252 -23.45 -4.75 -14.61
CA ASP A 252 -23.77 -6.16 -14.33
C ASP A 252 -23.18 -6.60 -12.99
N ALA A 253 -21.96 -6.15 -12.66
CA ALA A 253 -21.33 -6.45 -11.38
C ALA A 253 -22.08 -5.77 -10.21
N LEU A 254 -22.54 -4.54 -10.39
CA LEU A 254 -23.32 -3.82 -9.37
C LEU A 254 -24.72 -4.35 -9.15
N CYS A 255 -25.35 -4.85 -10.21
CA CYS A 255 -26.66 -5.49 -10.14
C CYS A 255 -26.60 -6.91 -9.59
N HIS A 256 -25.40 -7.47 -9.37
CA HIS A 256 -25.27 -8.76 -8.73
C HIS A 256 -25.61 -8.65 -7.24
N ASP A 257 -26.66 -9.36 -6.82
CA ASP A 257 -27.23 -9.25 -5.46
C ASP A 257 -26.17 -9.41 -4.35
N ASP A 258 -25.23 -10.35 -4.51
CA ASP A 258 -24.15 -10.54 -3.53
C ASP A 258 -23.22 -9.33 -3.44
N ILE A 259 -22.87 -8.71 -4.58
CA ILE A 259 -21.97 -7.55 -4.61
C ILE A 259 -22.68 -6.33 -4.01
N LYS A 260 -23.96 -6.13 -4.36
CA LYS A 260 -24.78 -5.07 -3.79
C LYS A 260 -25.01 -5.24 -2.29
N TYR A 261 -25.32 -6.46 -1.85
CA TYR A 261 -25.48 -6.78 -0.43
C TYR A 261 -24.19 -6.52 0.36
N LEU A 262 -23.05 -6.96 -0.14
CA LEU A 262 -21.76 -6.66 0.48
C LEU A 262 -21.51 -5.16 0.53
N TYR A 263 -21.85 -4.49 -0.57
CA TYR A 263 -21.66 -3.05 -0.70
C TYR A 263 -22.40 -2.25 0.37
N ASP A 264 -23.63 -2.65 0.65
CA ASP A 264 -24.49 -1.95 1.60
C ASP A 264 -24.21 -2.32 3.06
N ASN A 265 -23.58 -3.47 3.33
CA ASN A 265 -23.51 -4.02 4.69
C ASN A 265 -22.09 -4.15 5.26
N TYR A 266 -21.04 -4.21 4.43
CA TYR A 266 -19.70 -4.53 4.92
C TYR A 266 -18.61 -3.70 4.24
N PRO A 267 -17.71 -3.04 5.01
CA PRO A 267 -16.50 -2.49 4.45
C PRO A 267 -15.61 -3.65 3.98
N ILE A 268 -15.33 -3.72 2.68
CA ILE A 268 -14.28 -4.60 2.19
C ILE A 268 -12.98 -4.12 2.84
N SER A 269 -12.20 -5.04 3.42
CA SER A 269 -10.98 -4.71 4.18
C SER A 269 -9.72 -5.33 3.58
N VAL A 270 -9.87 -6.18 2.57
CA VAL A 270 -8.75 -6.92 1.98
C VAL A 270 -8.89 -6.96 0.46
N VAL A 271 -7.83 -6.56 -0.23
CA VAL A 271 -7.71 -6.69 -1.68
C VAL A 271 -6.76 -7.83 -1.97
N LYS A 272 -7.23 -8.86 -2.69
CA LYS A 272 -6.40 -9.97 -3.15
C LYS A 272 -6.27 -9.92 -4.66
N LEU A 273 -5.04 -10.08 -5.16
CA LEU A 273 -4.75 -10.27 -6.58
C LEU A 273 -4.08 -11.62 -6.77
N ASN A 274 -4.71 -12.49 -7.54
CA ASN A 274 -4.12 -13.76 -7.98
C ASN A 274 -3.57 -13.57 -9.40
N ARG A 275 -2.33 -13.97 -9.65
CA ARG A 275 -1.73 -14.06 -10.98
C ARG A 275 -1.29 -15.49 -11.22
N GLY A 276 -2.08 -16.25 -11.98
CA GLY A 276 -1.86 -17.68 -12.18
C GLY A 276 -2.12 -18.53 -10.92
N GLU A 277 -1.61 -19.76 -10.91
CA GLU A 277 -1.78 -20.69 -9.78
C GLU A 277 -0.82 -20.40 -8.61
N GLU A 278 0.26 -19.64 -8.85
CA GLU A 278 1.40 -19.53 -7.94
C GLU A 278 1.72 -18.12 -7.40
N ILE A 279 1.01 -17.05 -7.78
CA ILE A 279 1.29 -15.70 -7.23
C ILE A 279 0.02 -15.07 -6.65
N SER A 280 0.08 -14.70 -5.37
CA SER A 280 -1.02 -14.11 -4.62
C SER A 280 -0.49 -12.98 -3.77
N LEU A 281 -0.82 -11.75 -4.16
CA LEU A 281 -0.59 -10.55 -3.39
C LEU A 281 -1.87 -10.12 -2.70
N ILE A 282 -1.72 -9.66 -1.46
CA ILE A 282 -2.80 -9.26 -0.58
C ILE A 282 -2.45 -7.89 -0.03
N LEU A 283 -3.40 -6.98 -0.07
CA LEU A 283 -3.36 -5.72 0.65
C LEU A 283 -4.41 -5.79 1.75
N ASP A 284 -3.96 -5.78 3.00
CA ASP A 284 -4.81 -5.52 4.16
C ASP A 284 -4.99 -4.01 4.29
N GLY A 285 -6.22 -3.59 4.01
CA GLY A 285 -6.65 -2.22 4.02
C GLY A 285 -6.63 -1.52 5.35
N SER A 286 -6.92 -2.28 6.40
CA SER A 286 -7.06 -1.76 7.75
C SER A 286 -5.71 -1.44 8.39
N GLU A 287 -4.67 -2.15 7.94
CA GLU A 287 -3.29 -1.99 8.41
C GLU A 287 -2.38 -1.28 7.39
N GLY A 288 -2.90 -0.98 6.19
CA GLY A 288 -2.08 -0.49 5.08
C GLY A 288 -0.96 -1.45 4.68
N LYS A 289 -1.20 -2.76 4.80
CA LYS A 289 -0.15 -3.79 4.75
C LYS A 289 -0.25 -4.65 3.52
N ILE A 290 0.83 -4.77 2.76
CA ILE A 290 0.93 -5.68 1.62
C ILE A 290 1.63 -6.95 2.06
N MET A 291 1.06 -8.11 1.72
CA MET A 291 1.58 -9.43 2.03
C MET A 291 1.47 -10.35 0.82
N SER A 292 2.42 -11.26 0.62
CA SER A 292 2.25 -12.40 -0.30
C SER A 292 1.89 -13.67 0.47
N ARG A 293 1.12 -14.57 -0.17
CA ARG A 293 0.85 -15.92 0.33
C ARG A 293 1.47 -17.03 -0.52
N LEU A 294 2.02 -16.68 -1.68
CA LEU A 294 2.57 -17.63 -2.63
C LEU A 294 4.04 -17.32 -2.92
N LYS A 295 4.67 -18.27 -3.63
CA LYS A 295 6.10 -18.54 -3.67
C LYS A 295 6.70 -18.01 -4.97
N ASN A 296 7.96 -17.57 -4.95
CA ASN A 296 8.73 -17.07 -6.11
C ASN A 296 8.33 -15.67 -6.58
N LEU A 297 7.83 -14.85 -5.66
CA LEU A 297 7.50 -13.47 -5.93
C LEU A 297 8.75 -12.68 -6.36
N GLN A 298 8.66 -11.96 -7.46
CA GLN A 298 9.71 -11.06 -7.91
C GLN A 298 9.35 -9.60 -7.61
N VAL A 299 10.37 -8.76 -7.60
CA VAL A 299 10.23 -7.30 -7.42
C VAL A 299 9.27 -6.71 -8.46
N ILE A 300 9.32 -7.18 -9.71
CA ILE A 300 8.41 -6.76 -10.79
C ILE A 300 6.94 -7.09 -10.52
N ASP A 301 6.65 -8.14 -9.74
CA ASP A 301 5.28 -8.49 -9.37
C ASP A 301 4.71 -7.47 -8.38
N ILE A 302 5.55 -7.03 -7.42
CA ILE A 302 5.23 -5.93 -6.51
C ILE A 302 4.98 -4.65 -7.30
N ASP A 303 5.85 -4.28 -8.23
CA ASP A 303 5.73 -3.06 -9.02
C ASP A 303 4.42 -3.02 -9.81
N LYS A 304 4.07 -4.12 -10.47
CA LYS A 304 2.80 -4.25 -11.18
C LYS A 304 1.61 -4.20 -10.21
N PHE A 305 1.70 -4.81 -9.03
CA PHE A 305 0.63 -4.75 -8.03
C PHE A 305 0.44 -3.33 -7.49
N ILE A 306 1.52 -2.63 -7.17
CA ILE A 306 1.51 -1.20 -6.82
C ILE A 306 0.87 -0.40 -7.96
N SER A 307 1.16 -0.73 -9.21
CA SER A 307 0.56 -0.05 -10.33
C SER A 307 -0.96 -0.17 -10.36
N GLU A 308 -1.47 -1.37 -10.17
CA GLU A 308 -2.92 -1.64 -10.14
C GLU A 308 -3.60 -0.98 -8.94
N ILE A 309 -3.01 -1.05 -7.74
CA ILE A 309 -3.62 -0.44 -6.55
C ILE A 309 -3.46 1.08 -6.52
N SER A 310 -2.51 1.67 -7.25
CA SER A 310 -2.33 3.14 -7.28
C SER A 310 -3.55 3.88 -7.83
N VAL A 311 -4.27 3.28 -8.78
CA VAL A 311 -5.56 3.80 -9.27
C VAL A 311 -6.59 3.84 -8.13
N LEU A 312 -6.59 2.83 -7.25
CA LEU A 312 -7.49 2.76 -6.09
C LEU A 312 -7.14 3.80 -5.04
N LEU A 313 -5.84 4.00 -4.81
CA LEU A 313 -5.32 4.95 -3.82
C LEU A 313 -5.59 6.40 -4.22
N ARG A 314 -5.45 6.71 -5.52
CA ARG A 314 -5.66 8.06 -6.05
C ARG A 314 -7.05 8.62 -5.71
N TYR A 315 -8.09 7.80 -5.81
CA TYR A 315 -9.48 8.21 -5.57
C TYR A 315 -10.00 7.85 -4.17
N ASP A 316 -9.13 7.44 -3.26
CA ASP A 316 -9.53 6.95 -1.94
C ASP A 316 -10.37 8.00 -1.18
N TYR A 317 -9.94 9.27 -1.22
CA TYR A 317 -10.63 10.39 -0.55
C TYR A 317 -12.08 10.57 -1.02
N LEU A 318 -12.37 10.38 -2.30
CA LEU A 318 -13.74 10.50 -2.83
C LEU A 318 -14.66 9.40 -2.27
N ASN A 319 -14.08 8.31 -1.76
CA ASN A 319 -14.79 7.18 -1.20
C ASN A 319 -14.83 7.18 0.35
N HIS A 320 -14.21 8.18 1.00
CA HIS A 320 -14.24 8.30 2.46
C HIS A 320 -15.57 8.86 2.95
N THR A 321 -16.13 8.27 4.01
CA THR A 321 -17.31 8.82 4.68
C THR A 321 -16.92 9.93 5.65
N TYR A 322 -17.11 11.17 5.23
CA TYR A 322 -16.78 12.38 6.01
C TYR A 322 -17.78 12.73 7.12
N GLU A 323 -18.71 11.83 7.45
CA GLU A 323 -19.82 12.11 8.36
C GLU A 323 -19.33 12.41 9.79
N GLU A 324 -18.38 11.64 10.31
CA GLU A 324 -17.87 11.82 11.67
C GLU A 324 -17.02 13.09 11.80
N GLU A 325 -16.26 13.45 10.77
CA GLU A 325 -15.51 14.70 10.69
C GLU A 325 -16.46 15.90 10.69
N MET A 326 -17.53 15.82 9.89
CA MET A 326 -18.57 16.83 9.86
C MET A 326 -19.31 16.94 11.19
N LYS A 327 -19.62 15.82 11.86
CA LYS A 327 -20.17 15.80 13.22
C LYS A 327 -19.22 16.46 14.22
N ASN A 328 -17.94 16.15 14.16
CA ASN A 328 -16.91 16.75 15.01
C ASN A 328 -16.77 18.26 14.79
N LEU A 329 -16.84 18.72 13.54
CA LEU A 329 -16.89 20.16 13.25
C LEU A 329 -18.19 20.78 13.76
N ALA A 330 -19.34 20.13 13.58
CA ALA A 330 -20.62 20.61 14.08
C ALA A 330 -20.62 20.78 15.59
N ARG A 331 -20.06 19.81 16.35
CA ARG A 331 -19.86 19.91 17.81
C ARG A 331 -19.10 21.18 18.19
N ARG A 332 -18.04 21.52 17.45
CA ARG A 332 -17.14 22.66 17.72
C ARG A 332 -17.70 24.01 17.25
N ARG A 333 -18.39 24.03 16.11
CA ARG A 333 -18.78 25.26 15.38
C ARG A 333 -20.20 25.72 15.68
N LEU A 334 -21.12 24.81 15.98
CA LEU A 334 -22.48 25.18 16.35
C LEU A 334 -22.52 25.55 17.83
N SER A 335 -22.88 26.80 18.13
CA SER A 335 -22.92 27.34 19.50
C SER A 335 -24.18 26.97 20.28
N VAL A 336 -25.24 26.52 19.60
CA VAL A 336 -26.57 26.26 20.19
C VAL A 336 -26.98 24.80 19.96
N GLY A 337 -27.68 24.22 20.94
CA GLY A 337 -28.15 22.84 20.93
C GLY A 337 -27.22 21.87 21.66
N THR A 338 -27.74 20.71 22.04
CA THR A 338 -26.98 19.61 22.64
C THR A 338 -26.08 18.90 21.60
N ILE A 339 -25.07 18.15 22.05
CA ILE A 339 -24.20 17.36 21.14
C ILE A 339 -25.04 16.46 20.20
N PRO A 340 -26.02 15.67 20.69
CA PRO A 340 -26.88 14.88 19.81
C PRO A 340 -27.67 15.70 18.79
N GLN A 341 -28.16 16.89 19.17
CA GLN A 341 -28.86 17.77 18.24
C GLN A 341 -27.93 18.31 17.15
N ARG A 342 -26.68 18.64 17.49
CA ARG A 342 -25.67 19.10 16.52
C ARG A 342 -25.28 18.00 15.54
N GLU A 343 -25.19 16.76 16.00
CA GLU A 343 -24.93 15.59 15.14
C GLU A 343 -26.11 15.25 14.24
N ALA A 344 -27.35 15.35 14.75
CA ALA A 344 -28.56 15.09 13.97
C ALA A 344 -28.70 16.04 12.77
N VAL A 345 -28.15 17.25 12.84
CA VAL A 345 -28.09 18.18 11.71
C VAL A 345 -27.27 17.59 10.56
N ILE A 346 -26.15 16.93 10.84
CA ILE A 346 -25.32 16.29 9.80
C ILE A 346 -26.06 15.11 9.16
N ALA A 347 -26.72 14.28 9.97
CA ALA A 347 -27.52 13.16 9.46
C ALA A 347 -28.70 13.65 8.57
N THR A 348 -29.35 14.75 8.97
CA THR A 348 -30.43 15.38 8.18
C THR A 348 -29.89 15.94 6.88
N ALA A 349 -28.77 16.66 6.92
CA ALA A 349 -28.12 17.20 5.72
C ALA A 349 -27.72 16.09 4.74
N LYS A 350 -27.08 15.00 5.24
CA LYS A 350 -26.70 13.84 4.43
C LYS A 350 -27.90 13.24 3.71
N LYS A 351 -29.00 13.03 4.43
CA LYS A 351 -30.24 12.49 3.87
C LYS A 351 -30.77 13.39 2.75
N GLU A 352 -30.88 14.69 3.01
CA GLU A 352 -31.44 15.64 2.05
C GLU A 352 -30.57 15.78 0.79
N ILE A 353 -29.25 15.84 0.94
CA ILE A 353 -28.31 15.85 -0.18
C ILE A 353 -28.48 14.57 -1.03
N GLY A 354 -28.70 13.42 -0.38
CA GLY A 354 -28.99 12.15 -1.06
C GLY A 354 -30.25 12.22 -1.91
N GLU A 355 -31.36 12.68 -1.31
CA GLU A 355 -32.63 12.85 -2.00
C GLU A 355 -32.51 13.80 -3.21
N VAL A 356 -31.70 14.86 -3.10
CA VAL A 356 -31.43 15.77 -4.22
C VAL A 356 -30.66 15.06 -5.34
N PHE A 357 -29.61 14.30 -5.02
CA PHE A 357 -28.86 13.55 -6.03
C PHE A 357 -29.71 12.46 -6.69
N GLU A 358 -30.50 11.69 -5.93
CA GLU A 358 -31.43 10.68 -6.46
C GLU A 358 -32.52 11.28 -7.35
N THR A 359 -32.94 12.52 -7.06
CA THR A 359 -33.89 13.24 -7.91
C THR A 359 -33.22 13.68 -9.22
N ALA A 360 -31.94 14.02 -9.18
CA ALA A 360 -31.18 14.47 -10.35
C ALA A 360 -30.73 13.31 -11.27
N PHE A 361 -30.47 12.11 -10.73
CA PHE A 361 -30.05 10.93 -11.49
C PHE A 361 -30.84 9.68 -11.09
N LYS A 362 -31.23 8.89 -12.09
CA LYS A 362 -31.68 7.51 -11.85
C LYS A 362 -30.49 6.60 -11.60
N ASP A 363 -29.94 6.65 -10.39
CA ASP A 363 -28.90 5.72 -9.93
C ASP A 363 -29.52 4.51 -9.24
N GLU A 364 -29.78 3.43 -9.99
CA GLU A 364 -30.33 2.18 -9.47
C GLU A 364 -29.37 1.44 -8.51
N THR A 365 -28.08 1.80 -8.56
CA THR A 365 -27.01 1.15 -7.81
C THR A 365 -26.66 1.87 -6.51
N GLN A 366 -27.06 3.14 -6.37
CA GLN A 366 -26.76 4.04 -5.24
C GLN A 366 -25.27 4.39 -5.07
N VAL A 367 -24.40 3.86 -5.93
CA VAL A 367 -22.95 4.06 -5.89
C VAL A 367 -22.58 5.49 -6.26
N ILE A 368 -23.21 6.05 -7.29
CA ILE A 368 -22.95 7.40 -7.78
C ILE A 368 -23.43 8.41 -6.74
N VAL A 369 -24.63 8.20 -6.18
CA VAL A 369 -25.17 9.05 -5.11
C VAL A 369 -24.22 9.08 -3.91
N LYS A 370 -23.78 7.93 -3.41
CA LYS A 370 -22.83 7.85 -2.28
C LYS A 370 -21.50 8.54 -2.61
N LEU A 371 -20.95 8.33 -3.81
CA LEU A 371 -19.72 8.99 -4.26
C LEU A 371 -19.85 10.53 -4.28
N LEU A 372 -20.93 11.05 -4.87
CA LEU A 372 -21.16 12.49 -4.95
C LEU A 372 -21.44 13.10 -3.56
N GLN A 373 -22.12 12.39 -2.67
CA GLN A 373 -22.30 12.78 -1.26
C GLN A 373 -20.96 12.90 -0.54
N ASN A 374 -20.10 11.88 -0.63
CA ASN A 374 -18.78 11.90 -0.02
C ASN A 374 -17.95 13.05 -0.57
N THR A 375 -17.98 13.26 -1.89
CA THR A 375 -17.27 14.35 -2.55
C THR A 375 -17.80 15.73 -2.13
N PHE A 376 -19.11 15.88 -1.94
CA PHE A 376 -19.71 17.11 -1.44
C PHE A 376 -19.19 17.45 -0.04
N PHE A 377 -19.21 16.49 0.89
CA PHE A 377 -18.68 16.71 2.24
C PHE A 377 -17.18 16.97 2.25
N TYR A 378 -16.41 16.30 1.39
CA TYR A 378 -14.98 16.61 1.20
C TYR A 378 -14.77 18.08 0.81
N CYS A 379 -15.54 18.58 -0.16
CA CYS A 379 -15.47 19.99 -0.57
C CYS A 379 -15.76 20.95 0.58
N LEU A 380 -16.74 20.64 1.43
CA LEU A 380 -17.07 21.46 2.59
C LEU A 380 -15.95 21.45 3.64
N LEU A 381 -15.35 20.30 3.92
CA LEU A 381 -14.27 20.15 4.89
C LEU A 381 -13.02 20.90 4.47
N GLU A 382 -12.63 20.73 3.21
CA GLU A 382 -11.45 21.35 2.61
C GLU A 382 -11.71 22.78 2.12
N LYS A 383 -12.93 23.30 2.30
CA LYS A 383 -13.35 24.64 1.88
C LYS A 383 -13.06 24.91 0.41
N LYS A 384 -13.35 23.94 -0.44
CA LYS A 384 -13.19 24.06 -1.89
C LYS A 384 -14.19 25.06 -2.42
N ILE A 385 -13.73 26.01 -3.21
CA ILE A 385 -14.58 26.95 -3.93
C ILE A 385 -14.61 26.51 -5.38
N ILE A 386 -15.78 26.12 -5.85
CA ILE A 386 -15.99 25.66 -7.23
C ILE A 386 -16.98 26.61 -7.88
N PRO A 387 -16.52 27.55 -8.73
CA PRO A 387 -17.42 28.46 -9.41
C PRO A 387 -18.31 27.69 -10.38
N PHE A 388 -19.62 27.83 -10.21
CA PHE A 388 -20.62 27.21 -11.08
C PHE A 388 -21.83 28.13 -11.20
N ASP A 389 -22.29 28.36 -12.43
CA ASP A 389 -23.28 29.40 -12.72
C ASP A 389 -24.73 28.89 -12.66
N GLU A 390 -24.94 27.58 -12.74
CA GLU A 390 -26.29 27.00 -12.67
C GLU A 390 -26.70 26.71 -11.22
N ASN A 391 -27.85 27.25 -10.81
CA ASN A 391 -28.45 27.04 -9.49
C ASN A 391 -29.82 26.36 -9.62
N THR A 392 -29.85 25.20 -10.27
CA THR A 392 -31.09 24.45 -10.53
C THR A 392 -31.59 23.73 -9.29
N TYR A 393 -30.68 23.19 -8.49
CA TYR A 393 -30.97 22.41 -7.30
C TYR A 393 -30.53 23.17 -6.04
N LYS A 394 -31.33 23.10 -4.98
CA LYS A 394 -31.04 23.79 -3.71
C LYS A 394 -31.48 22.92 -2.52
N LEU A 395 -30.68 22.97 -1.46
CA LEU A 395 -31.04 22.43 -0.15
C LEU A 395 -31.96 23.40 0.61
N ASP A 396 -32.65 22.89 1.62
CA ASP A 396 -33.42 23.64 2.58
C ASP A 396 -32.56 24.73 3.22
N GLU A 397 -33.17 25.90 3.35
CA GLU A 397 -32.48 27.10 3.81
C GLU A 397 -31.88 26.91 5.22
N LYS A 398 -32.55 26.11 6.07
CA LYS A 398 -32.05 25.80 7.42
C LYS A 398 -30.81 24.91 7.35
N ILE A 399 -30.79 23.91 6.46
CA ILE A 399 -29.62 23.05 6.26
C ILE A 399 -28.45 23.86 5.68
N LEU A 400 -28.68 24.72 4.70
CA LEU A 400 -27.65 25.62 4.16
C LEU A 400 -27.06 26.54 5.24
N VAL A 401 -27.88 27.11 6.12
CA VAL A 401 -27.40 27.91 7.26
C VAL A 401 -26.47 27.09 8.17
N TYR A 402 -26.83 25.85 8.46
CA TYR A 402 -25.99 25.01 9.31
C TYR A 402 -24.69 24.61 8.61
N LEU A 403 -24.76 24.11 7.37
CA LEU A 403 -23.57 23.73 6.61
C LEU A 403 -22.62 24.92 6.41
N SER A 404 -23.14 26.12 6.15
CA SER A 404 -22.37 27.36 6.07
C SER A 404 -21.64 27.66 7.39
N LYS A 405 -22.31 27.53 8.54
CA LYS A 405 -21.68 27.72 9.85
C LYS A 405 -20.61 26.68 10.16
N ILE A 406 -20.83 25.43 9.76
CA ILE A 406 -19.92 24.31 10.05
C ILE A 406 -18.66 24.41 9.20
N SER A 407 -18.81 24.60 7.90
CA SER A 407 -17.72 24.66 6.91
C SER A 407 -17.04 26.04 6.84
N SER A 408 -17.73 27.11 7.27
CA SER A 408 -17.34 28.50 7.04
C SER A 408 -17.33 28.93 5.56
N LEU A 409 -18.07 28.22 4.69
CA LEU A 409 -18.37 28.63 3.32
C LEU A 409 -19.66 29.45 3.26
N ALA A 410 -19.78 30.33 2.27
CA ALA A 410 -21.03 31.01 1.95
C ALA A 410 -22.08 30.01 1.44
N LYS A 411 -23.37 30.33 1.61
CA LYS A 411 -24.46 29.44 1.18
C LYS A 411 -24.49 29.28 -0.33
N GLU A 412 -24.13 30.34 -1.04
CA GLU A 412 -23.99 30.38 -2.48
C GLU A 412 -22.92 29.39 -2.93
N GLU A 413 -21.73 29.41 -2.31
CA GLU A 413 -20.64 28.48 -2.61
C GLU A 413 -21.05 27.02 -2.37
N ILE A 414 -21.77 26.73 -1.29
CA ILE A 414 -22.31 25.40 -1.00
C ILE A 414 -23.29 24.94 -2.08
N THR A 415 -24.14 25.86 -2.55
CA THR A 415 -25.11 25.59 -3.62
C THR A 415 -24.40 25.35 -4.96
N GLN A 416 -23.34 26.10 -5.25
CA GLN A 416 -22.52 25.90 -6.45
C GLN A 416 -21.82 24.54 -6.46
N ILE A 417 -21.24 24.12 -5.33
CA ILE A 417 -20.66 22.77 -5.19
C ILE A 417 -21.71 21.70 -5.49
N LEU A 418 -22.91 21.80 -4.91
CA LEU A 418 -24.00 20.84 -5.13
C LEU A 418 -24.34 20.72 -6.62
N ASN A 419 -24.60 21.85 -7.29
CA ASN A 419 -25.00 21.86 -8.69
C ASN A 419 -23.87 21.41 -9.62
N PHE A 420 -22.62 21.76 -9.30
CA PHE A 420 -21.46 21.30 -10.03
C PHE A 420 -21.31 19.77 -9.99
N LEU A 421 -21.42 19.20 -8.78
CA LEU A 421 -21.38 17.74 -8.61
C LEU A 421 -22.55 17.06 -9.32
N ILE A 422 -23.72 17.71 -9.33
CA ILE A 422 -24.86 17.20 -10.06
C ILE A 422 -24.57 17.14 -11.56
N LYS A 423 -24.01 18.22 -12.12
CA LYS A 423 -23.65 18.28 -13.53
C LYS A 423 -22.62 17.21 -13.91
N LEU A 424 -21.58 17.04 -13.07
CA LEU A 424 -20.58 15.99 -13.29
C LEU A 424 -21.18 14.58 -13.25
N GLY A 425 -22.08 14.33 -12.29
CA GLY A 425 -22.82 13.08 -12.18
C GLY A 425 -23.67 12.79 -13.42
N ALA A 426 -24.39 13.78 -13.94
CA ALA A 426 -25.17 13.65 -15.17
C ALA A 426 -24.29 13.32 -16.39
N ASP A 427 -23.15 13.99 -16.51
CA ASP A 427 -22.29 13.89 -17.69
C ASP A 427 -21.44 12.61 -17.71
N ASN A 428 -21.15 12.02 -16.54
CA ASN A 428 -20.18 10.92 -16.40
C ASN A 428 -20.71 9.69 -15.63
N GLY A 429 -21.93 9.71 -15.11
CA GLY A 429 -22.47 8.66 -14.23
C GLY A 429 -22.50 7.25 -14.83
N ASN A 430 -22.44 7.13 -16.16
CA ASN A 430 -22.38 5.83 -16.84
C ASN A 430 -20.99 5.15 -16.76
N ASN A 431 -19.95 5.88 -16.34
CA ASN A 431 -18.60 5.34 -16.16
C ASN A 431 -17.97 5.93 -14.89
N ILE A 432 -17.85 5.08 -13.86
CA ILE A 432 -17.31 5.47 -12.56
C ILE A 432 -15.85 5.94 -12.62
N GLU A 433 -15.01 5.36 -13.48
CA GLU A 433 -13.61 5.75 -13.63
C GLU A 433 -13.52 7.16 -14.23
N SER A 434 -14.29 7.42 -15.30
CA SER A 434 -14.42 8.75 -15.89
C SER A 434 -14.96 9.77 -14.89
N LEU A 435 -15.98 9.40 -14.10
CA LEU A 435 -16.52 10.29 -13.07
C LEU A 435 -15.47 10.63 -12.01
N LEU A 436 -14.74 9.64 -11.49
CA LEU A 436 -13.68 9.85 -10.50
C LEU A 436 -12.53 10.69 -11.05
N GLU A 437 -12.08 10.43 -12.28
CA GLU A 437 -11.05 11.24 -12.96
C GLU A 437 -11.48 12.70 -13.09
N ARG A 438 -12.74 12.94 -13.46
CA ARG A 438 -13.30 14.29 -13.59
C ARG A 438 -13.44 14.98 -12.24
N LEU A 439 -13.88 14.26 -11.21
CA LEU A 439 -13.96 14.79 -9.84
C LEU A 439 -12.56 15.13 -9.31
N ASP A 440 -11.56 14.27 -9.51
CA ASP A 440 -10.16 14.50 -9.10
C ASP A 440 -9.54 15.71 -9.82
N THR A 441 -9.80 15.82 -11.13
CA THR A 441 -9.32 16.96 -11.92
C THR A 441 -9.97 18.28 -11.49
N ALA A 442 -11.28 18.26 -11.23
CA ALA A 442 -12.04 19.45 -10.88
C ALA A 442 -11.87 19.88 -9.41
N ILE A 443 -11.60 18.92 -8.53
CA ILE A 443 -11.53 19.10 -7.08
C ILE A 443 -10.14 18.61 -6.62
N PRO A 444 -9.05 19.28 -7.07
CA PRO A 444 -7.71 18.80 -6.83
C PRO A 444 -7.42 18.74 -5.34
N THR A 445 -6.82 17.64 -4.90
CA THR A 445 -6.41 17.43 -3.51
C THR A 445 -5.38 18.49 -3.09
N THR A 446 -5.64 19.15 -1.96
CA THR A 446 -4.77 20.24 -1.44
C THR A 446 -3.79 19.77 -0.38
N GLN A 447 -4.00 18.61 0.22
CA GLN A 447 -3.18 18.07 1.31
C GLN A 447 -3.11 16.54 1.21
N VAL A 448 -2.11 15.95 1.88
CA VAL A 448 -2.19 14.55 2.35
C VAL A 448 -3.55 14.41 3.01
N ILE A 449 -4.28 13.33 2.71
CA ILE A 449 -5.47 12.97 3.48
C ILE A 449 -4.96 12.69 4.90
N ASN A 450 -4.91 13.73 5.73
CA ASN A 450 -4.36 13.68 7.09
C ASN A 450 -5.20 12.77 8.01
N TYR A 451 -6.31 12.22 7.51
CA TYR A 451 -7.36 11.57 8.29
C TYR A 451 -7.96 10.33 7.63
N ALA A 452 -7.13 9.49 7.01
CA ALA A 452 -7.51 8.08 6.86
C ALA A 452 -7.18 7.26 8.12
N SER A 453 -6.74 7.90 9.21
CA SER A 453 -6.63 7.27 10.52
C SER A 453 -8.01 7.22 11.20
N GLY A 454 -8.73 6.12 11.00
CA GLY A 454 -9.78 5.72 11.93
C GLY A 454 -9.15 5.41 13.30
N LEU A 455 -9.57 6.18 14.31
CA LEU A 455 -9.24 6.12 15.75
C LEU A 455 -7.89 6.71 16.19
#